data_AF-A0A954ING6-F1
#
_entry.id   AF-A0A954ING6-F1
#
_cell.length_a   1.000
_cell.length_b   1.000
_cell.length_c   1.000
_cell.angle_alpha   90.00
_cell.angle_beta   90.00
_cell.angle_gamma   90.00
#
_symmetry.space_group_name_H-M   'P 1'
#
loop_
_entity.id
_entity.type
_entity.pdbx_description
1 polymer ?
#
loop_
_entity_poly.entity_id
_entity_poly.type
_entity_poly.pdbx_seq_one_letter_code
_entity_poly.pdbx_strand_id
1 'polypeptide(L)'
;RLDQFPPQARPAAYDDYVARRDRLRELQQEFDAAVATLAFPAAQRAADEIRRLTSNQQSYTEQLAELAQQVYLRGRFLSAEQSEFIAARDLLTGVPESLRSPAHLELVQLLQRIVAIEERAVNAISRQQVRDLDAAIRELYQICPEHPRSEEFQKELKRIVHDAHLVIRDIADKEQDFAKAKSLLYEIPGHLRYEKLAGQIHRRRSRVVKLEGAIRECQHQLNWTRLRELAEELLQVQSGNSVALAAIQTSIREQRKARRPPALHTPFDAEEARRAQEAWATFLGCDQKIVNDAGLAFCLIPPGRFLMGSPTSEASRNHEPLHPTIISHPFLLSTCCVSQSLWRQVTNQNPAYFPVPPYAETAQRIPVEQVSWNDCLTFLQLLNQQFPLSGMRYRFPTEAEWEFACRAGTQTAFWFGDRFDGTQANCRGTYPPTGSGRRCPETARTSPGDTYQPNAFGLHDMHGNLREWCQDWFREDYYDHAPVTDPAGPDDGSSRVLRGGGWDTQSLYARSACRSHLAPDSREYSVGLRVACEWIGDRLP
;
A
#
# COMPACT_ATOMS: atom_id res chain seq x y z
N ARG A 1 14.13 -21.28 22.84
CA ARG A 1 13.93 -21.97 21.54
C ARG A 1 15.25 -22.55 21.03
N LEU A 2 16.33 -21.78 20.95
CA LEU A 2 17.65 -22.27 20.50
C LEU A 2 18.32 -23.29 21.45
N ASP A 3 17.97 -23.26 22.73
CA ASP A 3 18.52 -24.19 23.75
C ASP A 3 18.06 -25.65 23.54
N GLN A 4 17.05 -25.87 22.69
CA GLN A 4 16.54 -27.20 22.33
C GLN A 4 17.45 -27.94 21.35
N PHE A 5 18.43 -27.25 20.74
CA PHE A 5 19.43 -27.85 19.87
C PHE A 5 20.69 -28.27 20.65
N PRO A 6 21.35 -29.37 20.26
CA PRO A 6 22.61 -29.79 20.88
C PRO A 6 23.73 -28.77 20.63
N PRO A 7 24.71 -28.61 21.54
CA PRO A 7 25.70 -27.51 21.51
C PRO A 7 26.45 -27.36 20.17
N GLN A 8 26.73 -28.48 19.52
CA GLN A 8 27.47 -28.57 18.25
C GLN A 8 26.65 -28.13 17.02
N ALA A 9 25.33 -27.98 17.18
CA ALA A 9 24.42 -27.46 16.15
C ALA A 9 23.98 -26.01 16.42
N ARG A 10 24.52 -25.37 17.47
CA ARG A 10 24.21 -23.97 17.80
C ARG A 10 25.11 -23.05 16.98
N PRO A 11 24.59 -21.93 16.45
CA PRO A 11 25.40 -20.94 15.75
C PRO A 11 26.54 -20.41 16.64
N ALA A 12 27.68 -20.05 16.07
CA ALA A 12 28.81 -19.49 16.85
C ALA A 12 28.44 -18.20 17.63
N ALA A 13 27.42 -17.47 17.17
CA ALA A 13 26.87 -16.30 17.85
C ALA A 13 25.92 -16.63 19.02
N TYR A 14 25.66 -17.91 19.29
CA TYR A 14 24.76 -18.34 20.35
C TYR A 14 25.31 -18.03 21.74
N ASP A 15 26.61 -18.22 21.98
CA ASP A 15 27.22 -17.95 23.28
C ASP A 15 27.28 -16.45 23.58
N ASP A 16 27.50 -15.62 22.56
CA ASP A 16 27.45 -14.16 22.65
C ASP A 16 26.02 -13.64 22.92
N TYR A 17 25.03 -14.25 22.25
CA TYR A 17 23.61 -13.97 22.51
C TYR A 17 23.21 -14.36 23.95
N VAL A 18 23.66 -15.52 24.44
CA VAL A 18 23.39 -15.98 25.81
C VAL A 18 24.04 -15.04 26.82
N ALA A 19 25.31 -14.68 26.63
CA ALA A 19 26.02 -13.75 27.50
C ALA A 19 25.35 -12.36 27.55
N ARG A 20 24.92 -11.83 26.39
CA ARG A 20 24.21 -10.54 26.31
C ARG A 20 22.82 -10.59 26.95
N ARG A 21 22.07 -11.67 26.74
CA ARG A 21 20.76 -11.89 27.39
C ARG A 21 20.89 -11.94 28.90
N ASP A 22 21.88 -12.68 29.39
CA ASP A 22 22.09 -12.86 30.82
C ASP A 22 22.58 -11.55 31.46
N ARG A 23 23.43 -10.79 30.77
CA ARG A 23 23.84 -9.44 31.22
C ARG A 23 22.69 -8.43 31.25
N LEU A 24 21.77 -8.48 30.29
CA LEU A 24 20.57 -7.63 30.31
C LEU A 24 19.66 -7.95 31.50
N ARG A 25 19.57 -9.22 31.90
CA ARG A 25 18.81 -9.62 33.10
C ARG A 25 19.46 -9.13 34.38
N GLU A 26 20.78 -9.21 34.49
CA GLU A 26 21.53 -8.65 35.61
C GLU A 26 21.35 -7.14 35.71
N LEU A 27 21.49 -6.41 34.59
CA LEU A 27 21.30 -4.96 34.56
C LEU A 27 19.88 -4.54 34.94
N GLN A 28 18.87 -5.34 34.56
CA GLN A 28 17.49 -5.10 34.98
C GLN A 28 17.33 -5.25 36.49
N GLN A 29 17.92 -6.28 37.10
CA GLN A 29 17.89 -6.48 38.54
C GLN A 29 18.67 -5.38 39.30
N GLU A 30 19.81 -4.95 38.76
CA GLU A 30 20.59 -3.82 39.29
C GLU A 30 19.78 -2.52 39.24
N PHE A 31 19.05 -2.29 38.14
CA PHE A 31 18.14 -1.15 38.00
C PHE A 31 17.02 -1.17 39.02
N ASP A 32 16.29 -2.29 39.14
CA ASP A 32 15.15 -2.43 40.05
C ASP A 32 15.58 -2.27 41.53
N ALA A 33 16.74 -2.83 41.91
CA ALA A 33 17.29 -2.68 43.25
C ALA A 33 17.75 -1.24 43.55
N ALA A 34 18.34 -0.55 42.57
CA ALA A 34 18.74 0.85 42.70
C ALA A 34 17.53 1.78 42.84
N VAL A 35 16.44 1.50 42.12
CA VAL A 35 15.18 2.25 42.25
C VAL A 35 14.54 2.00 43.63
N ALA A 36 14.51 0.76 44.11
CA ALA A 36 13.96 0.40 45.43
C ALA A 36 14.71 1.05 46.60
N THR A 37 15.99 1.38 46.42
CA THR A 37 16.84 2.02 47.43
C THR A 37 17.06 3.52 47.19
N LEU A 38 16.36 4.10 46.20
CA LEU A 38 16.49 5.51 45.80
C LEU A 38 17.92 5.93 45.39
N ALA A 39 18.72 4.97 44.91
CA ALA A 39 20.09 5.18 44.43
C ALA A 39 20.10 5.61 42.95
N PHE A 40 19.57 6.80 42.66
CA PHE A 40 19.36 7.31 41.29
C PHE A 40 20.60 7.27 40.36
N PRO A 41 21.85 7.55 40.82
CA PRO A 41 23.03 7.43 39.98
C PRO A 41 23.36 5.99 39.53
N ALA A 42 22.96 4.99 40.31
CA ALA A 42 23.11 3.58 39.94
C ALA A 42 22.02 3.15 38.94
N ALA A 43 20.77 3.56 39.16
CA ALA A 43 19.67 3.33 38.23
C ALA A 43 19.94 3.95 36.85
N GLN A 44 20.47 5.18 36.81
CA GLN A 44 20.80 5.84 35.55
C GLN A 44 21.89 5.10 34.77
N ARG A 45 22.96 4.63 35.44
CA ARG A 45 24.04 3.86 34.79
C ARG A 45 23.54 2.54 34.20
N ALA A 46 22.69 1.81 34.93
CA ALA A 46 22.09 0.58 34.43
C ALA A 46 21.19 0.84 33.21
N ALA A 47 20.39 1.91 33.23
CA ALA A 47 19.53 2.29 32.12
C ALA A 47 20.31 2.71 30.85
N ASP A 48 21.43 3.41 31.00
CA ASP A 48 22.28 3.82 29.88
C ASP A 48 22.99 2.62 29.24
N GLU A 49 23.41 1.65 30.05
CA GLU A 49 24.01 0.42 29.52
C GLU A 49 22.97 -0.50 28.86
N ILE A 50 21.74 -0.58 29.39
CA ILE A 50 20.61 -1.24 28.72
C ILE A 50 20.33 -0.58 27.36
N ARG A 51 20.29 0.77 27.31
CA ARG A 51 20.13 1.50 26.05
C ARG A 51 21.25 1.18 25.07
N ARG A 52 22.51 1.25 25.51
CA ARG A 52 23.67 0.90 24.67
C ARG A 52 23.60 -0.54 24.14
N LEU A 53 23.21 -1.49 24.98
CA LEU A 53 23.05 -2.90 24.62
C LEU A 53 21.80 -3.17 23.79
N THR A 54 20.92 -2.20 23.55
CA THR A 54 19.69 -2.36 22.76
C THR A 54 19.64 -1.44 21.53
N SER A 55 20.48 -0.41 21.44
CA SER A 55 20.27 0.72 20.52
C SER A 55 20.79 0.58 19.09
N ASN A 56 21.10 -0.60 18.54
CA ASN A 56 21.65 -0.64 17.16
C ASN A 56 21.56 -1.94 16.33
N GLN A 57 20.61 -2.87 16.57
CA GLN A 57 20.64 -4.15 15.81
C GLN A 57 19.34 -4.74 15.25
N GLN A 58 18.23 -4.01 15.23
CA GLN A 58 16.97 -4.58 14.71
C GLN A 58 16.56 -4.07 13.32
N SER A 59 17.51 -3.61 12.48
CA SER A 59 17.14 -3.16 11.13
C SER A 59 18.14 -3.58 10.06
N TYR A 60 19.45 -3.45 10.27
CA TYR A 60 20.40 -3.64 9.16
C TYR A 60 20.81 -5.11 8.94
N THR A 61 21.00 -5.87 10.02
CA THR A 61 21.37 -7.29 9.98
C THR A 61 20.20 -8.15 9.48
N GLU A 62 18.98 -7.81 9.87
CA GLU A 62 17.76 -8.45 9.38
C GLU A 62 17.55 -8.12 7.90
N GLN A 63 17.71 -6.86 7.47
CA GLN A 63 17.59 -6.48 6.05
C GLN A 63 18.65 -7.14 5.15
N LEU A 64 19.91 -7.25 5.60
CA LEU A 64 20.97 -7.91 4.83
C LEU A 64 20.84 -9.43 4.85
N ALA A 65 20.43 -10.04 5.96
CA ALA A 65 20.15 -11.47 6.03
C ALA A 65 18.92 -11.82 5.17
N GLU A 66 17.90 -10.97 5.17
CA GLU A 66 16.70 -11.12 4.34
C GLU A 66 17.05 -10.92 2.85
N LEU A 67 17.92 -9.97 2.51
CA LEU A 67 18.44 -9.79 1.15
C LEU A 67 19.26 -11.00 0.68
N ALA A 68 20.20 -11.48 1.50
CA ALA A 68 21.02 -12.66 1.19
C ALA A 68 20.16 -13.92 1.09
N GLN A 69 19.15 -14.07 1.95
CA GLN A 69 18.20 -15.18 1.93
C GLN A 69 17.25 -15.08 0.73
N GLN A 70 16.81 -13.88 0.33
CA GLN A 70 16.04 -13.67 -0.88
C GLN A 70 16.86 -13.99 -2.14
N VAL A 71 18.12 -13.58 -2.21
CA VAL A 71 19.04 -13.92 -3.31
C VAL A 71 19.32 -15.43 -3.34
N TYR A 72 19.55 -16.05 -2.19
CA TYR A 72 19.81 -17.49 -2.06
C TYR A 72 18.60 -18.36 -2.43
N LEU A 73 17.42 -18.03 -1.91
CA LEU A 73 16.19 -18.72 -2.25
C LEU A 73 15.89 -18.56 -3.75
N ARG A 74 16.04 -17.34 -4.30
CA ARG A 74 15.78 -17.04 -5.72
C ARG A 74 16.78 -17.70 -6.67
N GLY A 75 18.05 -17.83 -6.31
CA GLY A 75 19.03 -18.60 -7.08
C GLY A 75 18.71 -20.11 -7.13
N ARG A 76 18.14 -20.66 -6.06
CA ARG A 76 17.65 -22.04 -6.03
C ARG A 76 16.41 -22.24 -6.92
N PHE A 77 15.53 -21.24 -7.01
CA PHE A 77 14.35 -21.26 -7.87
C PHE A 77 14.69 -21.14 -9.37
N LEU A 78 15.65 -20.30 -9.75
CA LEU A 78 16.12 -20.19 -11.15
C LEU A 78 16.61 -21.54 -11.70
N SER A 79 17.27 -22.36 -10.86
CA SER A 79 17.74 -23.69 -11.27
C SER A 79 16.62 -24.72 -11.51
N ALA A 80 15.47 -24.56 -10.83
CA ALA A 80 14.29 -25.41 -11.04
C ALA A 80 13.49 -24.96 -12.28
N GLU A 81 13.46 -23.66 -12.56
CA GLU A 81 12.73 -23.06 -13.70
C GLU A 81 13.40 -23.33 -15.05
N GLN A 82 14.73 -23.40 -15.09
CA GLN A 82 15.53 -23.74 -16.28
C GLN A 82 15.15 -25.12 -16.86
N SER A 83 14.86 -26.12 -16.00
CA SER A 83 14.48 -27.46 -16.42
C SER A 83 13.16 -27.52 -17.19
N GLU A 84 12.24 -26.57 -16.94
CA GLU A 84 10.92 -26.55 -17.58
C GLU A 84 10.95 -25.93 -18.99
N PHE A 85 11.77 -24.89 -19.20
CA PHE A 85 11.95 -24.31 -20.53
C PHE A 85 12.75 -25.23 -21.46
N ILE A 86 13.72 -25.97 -20.91
CA ILE A 86 14.40 -27.06 -21.62
C ILE A 86 13.37 -28.13 -22.05
N ALA A 87 12.48 -28.56 -21.16
CA ALA A 87 11.43 -29.51 -21.49
C ALA A 87 10.43 -28.98 -22.54
N ALA A 88 10.04 -27.70 -22.47
CA ALA A 88 9.15 -27.07 -23.45
C ALA A 88 9.79 -26.91 -24.82
N ARG A 89 11.08 -26.52 -24.86
CA ARG A 89 11.90 -26.49 -26.08
C ARG A 89 11.97 -27.87 -26.71
N ASP A 90 12.32 -28.89 -25.91
CA ASP A 90 12.51 -30.27 -26.38
C ASP A 90 11.21 -30.83 -26.98
N LEU A 91 10.07 -30.53 -26.35
CA LEU A 91 8.74 -30.90 -26.83
C LEU A 91 8.36 -30.20 -28.16
N LEU A 92 8.75 -28.93 -28.35
CA LEU A 92 8.51 -28.17 -29.59
C LEU A 92 9.48 -28.56 -30.71
N THR A 93 10.72 -28.95 -30.40
CA THR A 93 11.68 -29.49 -31.37
C THR A 93 11.31 -30.91 -31.85
N GLY A 94 10.54 -31.66 -31.06
CA GLY A 94 10.05 -32.99 -31.42
C GLY A 94 8.90 -33.01 -32.44
N VAL A 95 8.36 -31.85 -32.84
CA VAL A 95 7.31 -31.77 -33.87
C VAL A 95 7.90 -32.13 -35.25
N PRO A 96 7.27 -33.03 -36.04
CA PRO A 96 7.75 -33.42 -37.37
C PRO A 96 7.90 -32.22 -38.31
N GLU A 97 8.95 -32.19 -39.15
CA GLU A 97 9.25 -31.06 -40.04
C GLU A 97 8.08 -30.68 -40.97
N SER A 98 7.30 -31.67 -41.42
CA SER A 98 6.13 -31.48 -42.27
C SER A 98 4.98 -30.69 -41.61
N LEU A 99 5.01 -30.52 -40.28
CA LEU A 99 3.98 -29.84 -39.50
C LEU A 99 4.45 -28.50 -38.90
N ARG A 100 5.69 -28.07 -39.20
CA ARG A 100 6.23 -26.82 -38.65
C ARG A 100 5.84 -25.63 -39.53
N SER A 101 5.09 -24.68 -38.96
CA SER A 101 4.84 -23.38 -39.58
C SER A 101 6.04 -22.43 -39.39
N PRO A 102 6.15 -21.33 -40.17
CA PRO A 102 7.17 -20.30 -39.93
C PRO A 102 7.14 -19.75 -38.49
N ALA A 103 5.94 -19.53 -37.93
CA ALA A 103 5.75 -19.10 -36.54
C ALA A 103 6.25 -20.15 -35.53
N HIS A 104 6.12 -21.45 -35.82
CA HIS A 104 6.66 -22.52 -34.98
C HIS A 104 8.20 -22.51 -34.95
N LEU A 105 8.83 -22.31 -36.10
CA LEU A 105 10.30 -22.24 -36.21
C LEU A 105 10.86 -21.01 -35.47
N GLU A 106 10.20 -19.87 -35.61
CA GLU A 106 10.58 -18.64 -34.92
C GLU A 106 10.38 -18.75 -33.40
N LEU A 107 9.32 -19.41 -32.94
CA LEU A 107 9.08 -19.68 -31.52
C LEU A 107 10.16 -20.59 -30.91
N VAL A 108 10.58 -21.63 -31.62
CA VAL A 108 11.68 -22.51 -31.16
C VAL A 108 12.99 -21.73 -31.02
N GLN A 109 13.31 -20.85 -31.98
CA GLN A 109 14.50 -20.00 -31.92
C GLN A 109 14.46 -19.00 -30.75
N LEU A 110 13.29 -18.40 -30.49
CA LEU A 110 13.09 -17.50 -29.34
C LEU A 110 13.27 -18.24 -28.01
N LEU A 111 12.70 -19.45 -27.88
CA LEU A 111 12.86 -20.26 -26.67
C LEU A 111 14.32 -20.71 -26.47
N GLN A 112 15.05 -21.03 -27.55
CA GLN A 112 16.49 -21.32 -27.47
C GLN A 112 17.30 -20.11 -26.98
N ARG A 113 16.99 -18.90 -27.47
CA ARG A 113 17.61 -17.66 -26.99
C ARG A 113 17.32 -17.41 -25.52
N ILE A 114 16.06 -17.58 -25.09
CA ILE A 114 15.65 -17.42 -23.70
C ILE A 114 16.44 -18.38 -22.80
N VAL A 115 16.48 -19.68 -23.13
CA VAL A 115 17.25 -20.70 -22.38
C VAL A 115 18.73 -20.33 -22.29
N ALA A 116 19.35 -19.87 -23.38
CA ALA A 116 20.76 -19.47 -23.39
C ALA A 116 21.04 -18.20 -22.56
N ILE A 117 20.07 -17.29 -22.41
CA ILE A 117 20.17 -16.14 -21.49
C ILE A 117 20.01 -16.63 -20.04
N GLU A 118 19.11 -17.58 -19.76
CA GLU A 118 18.96 -18.14 -18.41
C GLU A 118 20.22 -18.90 -17.97
N GLU A 119 20.82 -19.68 -18.86
CA GLU A 119 22.08 -20.37 -18.61
C GLU A 119 23.21 -19.40 -18.29
N ARG A 120 23.30 -18.28 -19.02
CA ARG A 120 24.29 -17.23 -18.73
C ARG A 120 24.03 -16.54 -17.39
N ALA A 121 22.78 -16.22 -17.06
CA ALA A 121 22.42 -15.60 -15.78
C ALA A 121 22.66 -16.55 -14.59
N VAL A 122 22.36 -17.84 -14.73
CA VAL A 122 22.62 -18.86 -13.71
C VAL A 122 24.14 -19.09 -13.53
N ASN A 123 24.91 -19.08 -14.62
CA ASN A 123 26.36 -19.19 -14.56
C ASN A 123 27.04 -17.92 -14.00
N ALA A 124 26.46 -16.73 -14.23
CA ALA A 124 26.93 -15.47 -13.64
C ALA A 124 26.61 -15.35 -12.14
N ILE A 125 25.66 -16.13 -11.63
CA ILE A 125 25.31 -16.26 -10.20
C ILE A 125 25.85 -17.59 -9.68
N SER A 126 27.09 -17.94 -10.02
CA SER A 126 27.63 -19.24 -9.63
C SER A 126 27.65 -19.38 -8.11
N ARG A 127 27.40 -20.59 -7.61
CA ARG A 127 27.46 -20.94 -6.17
C ARG A 127 28.78 -20.54 -5.51
N GLN A 128 29.83 -20.31 -6.30
CA GLN A 128 31.13 -19.84 -5.86
C GLN A 128 31.09 -18.33 -5.55
N GLN A 129 30.54 -17.48 -6.41
CA GLN A 129 30.46 -16.02 -6.17
C GLN A 129 29.59 -15.65 -4.97
N VAL A 130 28.53 -16.41 -4.68
CA VAL A 130 27.70 -16.21 -3.48
C VAL A 130 28.44 -16.67 -2.20
N ARG A 131 29.26 -17.72 -2.30
CA ARG A 131 30.11 -18.16 -1.19
C ARG A 131 31.30 -17.23 -0.98
N ASP A 132 31.87 -16.69 -2.05
CA ASP A 132 32.94 -15.70 -2.02
C ASP A 132 32.39 -14.36 -1.49
N LEU A 133 31.13 -14.01 -1.78
CA LEU A 133 30.47 -12.84 -1.22
C LEU A 133 30.16 -13.03 0.27
N ASP A 134 29.64 -14.20 0.67
CA ASP A 134 29.39 -14.52 2.08
C ASP A 134 30.70 -14.64 2.88
N ALA A 135 31.77 -15.17 2.27
CA ALA A 135 33.12 -15.20 2.85
C ALA A 135 33.77 -13.81 2.90
N ALA A 136 33.65 -12.99 1.86
CA ALA A 136 34.15 -11.62 1.83
C ALA A 136 33.41 -10.72 2.82
N ILE A 137 32.10 -10.89 2.97
CA ILE A 137 31.30 -10.19 4.01
C ILE A 137 31.78 -10.62 5.40
N ARG A 138 32.05 -11.91 5.63
CA ARG A 138 32.56 -12.42 6.91
C ARG A 138 34.00 -11.97 7.21
N GLU A 139 34.89 -11.95 6.22
CA GLU A 139 36.27 -11.42 6.36
C GLU A 139 36.28 -9.89 6.52
N LEU A 140 35.42 -9.15 5.80
CA LEU A 140 35.27 -7.69 5.95
C LEU A 140 34.81 -7.30 7.36
N TYR A 141 33.95 -8.11 8.00
CA TYR A 141 33.55 -7.91 9.39
C TYR A 141 34.66 -8.25 10.41
N GLN A 142 35.63 -9.10 10.04
CA GLN A 142 36.77 -9.42 10.90
C GLN A 142 37.91 -8.40 10.79
N ILE A 143 38.08 -7.73 9.65
CA ILE A 143 39.27 -6.92 9.34
C ILE A 143 39.05 -5.41 9.56
N CYS A 144 37.81 -4.89 9.50
CA CYS A 144 37.56 -3.44 9.64
C CYS A 144 36.41 -3.12 10.60
N PRO A 145 36.71 -2.88 11.89
CA PRO A 145 35.72 -2.40 12.85
C PRO A 145 35.34 -0.92 12.62
N GLU A 146 36.05 -0.22 11.74
CA GLU A 146 35.94 1.23 11.57
C GLU A 146 35.54 1.58 10.12
N HIS A 147 34.24 1.78 9.95
CA HIS A 147 33.59 2.68 8.98
C HIS A 147 33.42 2.23 7.50
N PRO A 148 32.22 2.41 6.90
CA PRO A 148 31.89 2.17 5.47
C PRO A 148 32.60 3.07 4.43
N ARG A 149 33.83 3.54 4.70
CA ARG A 149 34.60 4.49 3.87
C ARG A 149 35.87 3.89 3.24
N SER A 150 36.17 2.60 3.40
CA SER A 150 37.37 2.02 2.78
C SER A 150 37.22 1.89 1.25
N GLU A 151 38.31 2.16 0.54
CA GLU A 151 38.35 2.14 -0.92
C GLU A 151 38.10 0.71 -1.47
N GLU A 152 38.59 -0.31 -0.76
CA GLU A 152 38.30 -1.73 -1.00
C GLU A 152 36.79 -2.04 -0.95
N PHE A 153 36.09 -1.55 0.09
CA PHE A 153 34.65 -1.75 0.25
C PHE A 153 33.86 -1.09 -0.88
N GLN A 154 34.24 0.12 -1.28
CA GLN A 154 33.61 0.81 -2.39
C GLN A 154 33.87 0.12 -3.74
N LYS A 155 35.05 -0.49 -3.93
CA LYS A 155 35.42 -1.19 -5.16
C LYS A 155 34.64 -2.50 -5.30
N GLU A 156 34.49 -3.25 -4.22
CA GLU A 156 33.73 -4.50 -4.21
C GLU A 156 32.22 -4.25 -4.37
N LEU A 157 31.69 -3.22 -3.72
CA LEU A 157 30.29 -2.80 -3.89
C LEU A 157 30.00 -2.38 -5.35
N LYS A 158 30.92 -1.65 -5.99
CA LYS A 158 30.82 -1.28 -7.41
C LYS A 158 30.83 -2.50 -8.33
N ARG A 159 31.63 -3.52 -8.03
CA ARG A 159 31.64 -4.78 -8.80
C ARG A 159 30.30 -5.50 -8.72
N ILE A 160 29.73 -5.62 -7.53
CA ILE A 160 28.43 -6.26 -7.30
C ILE A 160 27.31 -5.51 -8.03
N VAL A 161 27.34 -4.17 -7.98
CA VAL A 161 26.36 -3.33 -8.70
C VAL A 161 26.54 -3.46 -10.22
N HIS A 162 27.77 -3.61 -10.72
CA HIS A 162 28.03 -3.84 -12.14
C HIS A 162 27.51 -5.20 -12.61
N ASP A 163 27.77 -6.26 -11.85
CA ASP A 163 27.29 -7.62 -12.16
C ASP A 163 25.75 -7.68 -12.12
N ALA A 164 25.13 -6.96 -11.17
CA ALA A 164 23.68 -6.80 -11.12
C ALA A 164 23.14 -6.08 -12.38
N HIS A 165 23.82 -5.05 -12.89
CA HIS A 165 23.43 -4.36 -14.12
C HIS A 165 23.49 -5.26 -15.36
N LEU A 166 24.47 -6.16 -15.45
CA LEU A 166 24.55 -7.12 -16.55
C LEU A 166 23.37 -8.10 -16.52
N VAL A 167 23.00 -8.58 -15.32
CA VAL A 167 21.82 -9.43 -15.14
C VAL A 167 20.52 -8.69 -15.46
N ILE A 168 20.41 -7.40 -15.10
CA ILE A 168 19.24 -6.55 -15.42
C ILE A 168 19.07 -6.39 -16.93
N ARG A 169 20.16 -6.08 -17.66
CA ARG A 169 20.12 -5.95 -19.12
C ARG A 169 19.69 -7.26 -19.79
N ASP A 170 20.25 -8.37 -19.33
CA ASP A 170 19.90 -9.70 -19.85
C ASP A 170 18.43 -10.08 -19.54
N ILE A 171 17.85 -9.57 -18.43
CA ILE A 171 16.43 -9.72 -18.11
C ILE A 171 15.53 -8.84 -18.98
N ALA A 172 15.94 -7.60 -19.29
CA ALA A 172 15.20 -6.70 -20.18
C ALA A 172 15.10 -7.25 -21.61
N ASP A 173 16.18 -7.87 -22.11
CA ASP A 173 16.18 -8.56 -23.41
C ASP A 173 15.17 -9.71 -23.46
N LYS A 174 14.94 -10.41 -22.33
CA LYS A 174 13.89 -11.45 -22.23
C LYS A 174 12.48 -10.88 -22.36
N GLU A 175 12.20 -9.65 -21.92
CA GLU A 175 10.85 -9.10 -21.96
C GLU A 175 10.35 -8.95 -23.40
N GLN A 176 11.22 -8.47 -24.29
CA GLN A 176 10.93 -8.31 -25.71
C GLN A 176 10.72 -9.67 -26.38
N ASP A 177 11.58 -10.65 -26.07
CA ASP A 177 11.46 -12.02 -26.60
C ASP A 177 10.19 -12.74 -26.08
N PHE A 178 9.79 -12.52 -24.82
CA PHE A 178 8.54 -13.07 -24.25
C PHE A 178 7.28 -12.46 -24.87
N ALA A 179 7.27 -11.15 -25.11
CA ALA A 179 6.15 -10.48 -25.78
C ALA A 179 5.97 -11.02 -27.21
N LYS A 180 7.06 -11.24 -27.93
CA LYS A 180 7.06 -11.79 -29.28
C LYS A 180 6.65 -13.27 -29.31
N ALA A 181 7.17 -14.09 -28.39
CA ALA A 181 6.79 -15.50 -28.27
C ALA A 181 5.30 -15.67 -27.96
N LYS A 182 4.72 -14.78 -27.13
CA LYS A 182 3.28 -14.77 -26.83
C LYS A 182 2.45 -14.47 -28.08
N SER A 183 2.86 -13.52 -28.93
CA SER A 183 2.16 -13.19 -30.18
C SER A 183 2.15 -14.39 -31.13
N LEU A 184 3.32 -15.00 -31.36
CA LEU A 184 3.47 -16.14 -32.28
C LEU A 184 2.67 -17.38 -31.84
N LEU A 185 2.49 -17.59 -30.52
CA LEU A 185 1.69 -18.70 -29.99
C LEU A 185 0.20 -18.62 -30.38
N TYR A 186 -0.35 -17.42 -30.63
CA TYR A 186 -1.73 -17.26 -31.09
C TYR A 186 -1.90 -17.53 -32.59
N GLU A 187 -0.81 -17.57 -33.35
CA GLU A 187 -0.82 -17.80 -34.79
C GLU A 187 -0.70 -19.29 -35.17
N ILE A 188 -0.46 -20.19 -34.20
CA ILE A 188 -0.29 -21.63 -34.42
C ILE A 188 -1.64 -22.38 -34.21
N PRO A 189 -2.19 -23.07 -35.23
CA PRO A 189 -3.44 -23.84 -35.09
C PRO A 189 -3.32 -25.02 -34.10
N GLY A 190 -4.30 -25.22 -33.21
CA GLY A 190 -4.29 -26.25 -32.16
C GLY A 190 -3.95 -25.77 -30.74
N HIS A 191 -4.09 -24.46 -30.50
CA HIS A 191 -3.60 -23.72 -29.32
C HIS A 191 -4.06 -24.18 -27.91
N LEU A 192 -5.07 -25.06 -27.79
CA LEU A 192 -5.58 -25.53 -26.48
C LEU A 192 -4.52 -26.26 -25.63
N ARG A 193 -3.48 -26.86 -26.24
CA ARG A 193 -2.32 -27.40 -25.50
C ARG A 193 -1.32 -26.33 -25.05
N TYR A 194 -1.38 -25.13 -25.63
CA TYR A 194 -0.42 -24.04 -25.44
C TYR A 194 -0.95 -22.87 -24.60
N GLU A 195 -2.24 -22.84 -24.26
CA GLU A 195 -2.84 -21.85 -23.34
C GLU A 195 -2.16 -21.85 -21.96
N LYS A 196 -1.74 -23.04 -21.48
CA LYS A 196 -1.00 -23.17 -20.22
C LYS A 196 0.35 -22.45 -20.30
N LEU A 197 1.03 -22.54 -21.45
CA LEU A 197 2.29 -21.86 -21.72
C LEU A 197 2.10 -20.35 -21.88
N ALA A 198 1.06 -19.90 -22.58
CA ALA A 198 0.73 -18.46 -22.74
C ALA A 198 0.36 -17.80 -21.39
N GLY A 199 -0.42 -18.50 -20.54
CA GLY A 199 -0.75 -18.06 -19.19
C GLY A 199 0.47 -18.05 -18.25
N GLN A 200 1.43 -18.96 -18.44
CA GLN A 200 2.71 -18.96 -17.73
C GLN A 200 3.61 -17.80 -18.19
N ILE A 201 3.74 -17.55 -19.49
CA ILE A 201 4.49 -16.41 -20.04
C ILE A 201 3.92 -15.08 -19.53
N HIS A 202 2.59 -14.94 -19.48
CA HIS A 202 1.95 -13.71 -19.00
C HIS A 202 2.14 -13.46 -17.49
N ARG A 203 2.03 -14.50 -16.65
CA ARG A 203 2.35 -14.41 -15.22
C ARG A 203 3.83 -14.10 -14.98
N ARG A 204 4.72 -14.62 -15.84
CA ARG A 204 6.16 -14.42 -15.78
C ARG A 204 6.57 -13.00 -16.19
N ARG A 205 5.99 -12.43 -17.25
CA ARG A 205 6.16 -11.00 -17.64
C ARG A 205 5.80 -10.05 -16.51
N SER A 206 4.66 -10.29 -15.86
CA SER A 206 4.19 -9.45 -14.74
C SER A 206 5.16 -9.48 -13.55
N ARG A 207 5.97 -10.53 -13.39
CA ARG A 207 6.97 -10.65 -12.31
C ARG A 207 8.30 -10.00 -12.67
N VAL A 208 8.70 -9.99 -13.95
CA VAL A 208 9.87 -9.24 -14.44
C VAL A 208 9.67 -7.74 -14.27
N VAL A 209 8.48 -7.23 -14.60
CA VAL A 209 8.12 -5.82 -14.38
C VAL A 209 8.16 -5.45 -12.89
N LYS A 210 7.71 -6.34 -11.99
CA LYS A 210 7.83 -6.14 -10.53
C LYS A 210 9.29 -6.12 -10.05
N LEU A 211 10.16 -6.93 -10.66
CA LEU A 211 11.61 -6.95 -10.38
C LEU A 211 12.30 -5.65 -10.84
N GLU A 212 11.97 -5.14 -12.03
CA GLU A 212 12.46 -3.84 -12.48
C GLU A 212 12.00 -2.69 -11.60
N GLY A 213 10.74 -2.73 -11.14
CA GLY A 213 10.20 -1.75 -10.21
C GLY A 213 10.94 -1.75 -8.86
N ALA A 214 11.17 -2.93 -8.28
CA ALA A 214 11.92 -3.07 -7.02
C ALA A 214 13.39 -2.63 -7.16
N ILE A 215 14.02 -2.87 -8.31
CA ILE A 215 15.40 -2.45 -8.58
C ILE A 215 15.48 -0.94 -8.83
N ARG A 216 14.51 -0.35 -9.54
CA ARG A 216 14.40 1.10 -9.69
C ARG A 216 14.17 1.81 -8.36
N GLU A 217 13.36 1.22 -7.48
CA GLU A 217 13.16 1.68 -6.11
C GLU A 217 14.48 1.65 -5.31
N CYS A 218 15.26 0.56 -5.41
CA CYS A 218 16.61 0.49 -4.83
C CYS A 218 17.58 1.52 -5.44
N GLN A 219 17.49 1.81 -6.75
CA GLN A 219 18.28 2.86 -7.41
C GLN A 219 17.89 4.27 -6.92
N HIS A 220 16.59 4.51 -6.67
CA HIS A 220 16.06 5.77 -6.16
C HIS A 220 16.53 6.04 -4.72
N GLN A 221 16.63 4.98 -3.90
CA GLN A 221 17.19 5.04 -2.55
C GLN A 221 18.73 5.21 -2.52
N LEU A 222 19.43 4.96 -3.64
CA LEU A 222 20.87 5.09 -3.79
C LEU A 222 21.30 6.32 -4.63
N ASN A 223 20.53 7.41 -4.62
CA ASN A 223 20.90 8.63 -5.36
C ASN A 223 22.07 9.39 -4.68
N TRP A 224 23.28 8.82 -4.79
CA TRP A 224 24.55 9.26 -4.17
C TRP A 224 25.12 10.56 -4.75
N THR A 225 24.66 11.01 -5.91
CA THR A 225 25.23 12.17 -6.61
C THR A 225 24.95 13.49 -5.88
N ARG A 226 23.73 13.65 -5.34
CA ARG A 226 23.34 14.84 -4.58
C ARG A 226 23.95 14.86 -3.17
N LEU A 227 24.07 13.70 -2.53
CA LEU A 227 24.71 13.55 -1.21
C LEU A 227 26.22 13.76 -1.28
N ARG A 228 26.86 13.44 -2.41
CA ARG A 228 28.28 13.69 -2.67
C ARG A 228 28.57 15.18 -2.90
N GLU A 229 27.76 15.87 -3.69
CA GLU A 229 27.83 17.33 -3.87
C GLU A 229 27.61 18.08 -2.54
N LEU A 230 26.62 17.64 -1.74
CA LEU A 230 26.37 18.20 -0.40
C LEU A 230 27.46 17.86 0.62
N ALA A 231 28.05 16.65 0.55
CA ALA A 231 29.15 16.26 1.45
C ALA A 231 30.46 16.99 1.09
N GLU A 232 30.70 17.27 -0.19
CA GLU A 232 31.86 18.06 -0.66
C GLU A 232 31.72 19.54 -0.30
N GLU A 233 30.50 20.10 -0.33
CA GLU A 233 30.20 21.44 0.21
C GLU A 233 30.27 21.50 1.75
N LEU A 234 29.81 20.46 2.46
CA LEU A 234 29.87 20.35 3.93
C LEU A 234 31.30 20.13 4.47
N LEU A 235 32.20 19.58 3.64
CA LEU A 235 33.61 19.37 4.02
C LEU A 235 34.45 20.65 3.96
N GLN A 236 34.01 21.72 3.29
CA GLN A 236 34.75 22.99 3.25
C GLN A 236 34.42 23.99 4.37
N VAL A 237 33.44 23.70 5.24
CA VAL A 237 33.09 24.60 6.35
C VAL A 237 33.12 23.85 7.68
N GLN A 238 34.30 23.34 8.04
CA GLN A 238 34.60 23.04 9.44
C GLN A 238 35.04 24.31 10.17
N SER A 239 34.08 25.10 10.66
CA SER A 239 34.19 25.79 11.96
C SER A 239 32.84 26.38 12.41
N GLY A 240 32.28 25.73 13.43
CA GLY A 240 31.37 26.26 14.46
C GLY A 240 30.26 27.25 14.11
N ASN A 241 29.00 26.83 14.24
CA ASN A 241 28.00 27.47 15.13
C ASN A 241 26.63 26.78 15.07
N SER A 242 26.08 26.41 16.23
CA SER A 242 24.78 25.74 16.40
C SER A 242 23.56 26.62 16.03
N VAL A 243 23.76 27.90 15.77
CA VAL A 243 22.71 28.83 15.29
C VAL A 243 22.39 28.58 13.81
N ALA A 244 23.38 28.20 13.00
CA ALA A 244 23.17 27.88 11.59
C ALA A 244 22.38 26.57 11.41
N LEU A 245 22.56 25.59 12.30
CA LEU A 245 21.82 24.32 12.24
C LEU A 245 20.31 24.54 12.50
N ALA A 246 19.97 25.42 13.45
CA ALA A 246 18.59 25.82 13.72
C ALA A 246 18.00 26.67 12.58
N ALA A 247 18.79 27.57 11.98
CA ALA A 247 18.38 28.35 10.81
C ALA A 247 18.22 27.48 9.55
N ILE A 248 19.04 26.44 9.37
CA ILE A 248 18.95 25.48 8.26
C ILE A 248 17.78 24.53 8.46
N GLN A 249 17.52 24.04 9.67
CA GLN A 249 16.32 23.24 9.95
C GLN A 249 15.04 24.05 9.77
N THR A 250 15.07 25.33 10.13
CA THR A 250 13.96 26.28 9.90
C THR A 250 13.81 26.58 8.41
N SER A 251 14.92 26.83 7.69
CA SER A 251 14.93 27.08 6.24
C SER A 251 14.54 25.85 5.41
N ILE A 252 14.89 24.62 5.83
CA ILE A 252 14.42 23.37 5.21
C ILE A 252 12.92 23.18 5.45
N ARG A 253 12.43 23.46 6.66
CA ARG A 253 10.98 23.45 6.95
C ARG A 253 10.24 24.52 6.14
N GLU A 254 10.81 25.70 5.99
CA GLU A 254 10.24 26.81 5.22
C GLU A 254 10.32 26.59 3.70
N GLN A 255 11.40 26.04 3.18
CA GLN A 255 11.53 25.67 1.76
C GLN A 255 10.67 24.47 1.38
N ARG A 256 10.46 23.50 2.29
CA ARG A 256 9.47 22.42 2.12
C ARG A 256 8.04 22.95 2.17
N LYS A 257 7.73 23.90 3.06
CA LYS A 257 6.45 24.64 3.04
C LYS A 257 6.27 25.42 1.73
N ALA A 258 7.33 26.00 1.17
CA ALA A 258 7.30 26.74 -0.09
C ALA A 258 7.13 25.86 -1.35
N ARG A 259 7.25 24.52 -1.23
CA ARG A 259 7.06 23.55 -2.33
C ARG A 259 5.84 22.63 -2.16
N ARG A 260 5.14 22.72 -1.02
CA ARG A 260 3.92 21.94 -0.78
C ARG A 260 2.84 22.44 -1.74
N PRO A 261 2.19 21.57 -2.53
CA PRO A 261 1.07 22.00 -3.35
C PRO A 261 -0.02 22.64 -2.48
N PRO A 262 -0.77 23.62 -3.01
CA PRO A 262 -1.83 24.26 -2.23
C PRO A 262 -2.90 23.23 -1.83
N ALA A 263 -3.49 23.44 -0.66
CA ALA A 263 -4.68 22.71 -0.25
C ALA A 263 -5.88 23.15 -1.10
N LEU A 264 -6.84 22.27 -1.31
CA LEU A 264 -8.09 22.59 -1.99
C LEU A 264 -8.97 23.52 -1.13
N HIS A 265 -9.73 24.38 -1.79
CA HIS A 265 -10.70 25.27 -1.17
C HIS A 265 -12.04 25.09 -1.88
N THR A 266 -13.07 24.62 -1.18
CA THR A 266 -14.42 24.50 -1.74
C THR A 266 -15.05 25.89 -1.98
N PRO A 267 -15.75 26.12 -3.11
CA PRO A 267 -16.02 25.17 -4.19
C PRO A 267 -14.87 25.02 -5.20
N PHE A 268 -14.77 23.84 -5.82
CA PHE A 268 -13.86 23.57 -6.93
C PHE A 268 -14.50 22.59 -7.91
N ASP A 269 -14.04 22.59 -9.17
CA ASP A 269 -14.53 21.70 -10.22
C ASP A 269 -13.66 20.42 -10.40
N ALA A 270 -14.07 19.55 -11.33
CA ALA A 270 -13.36 18.29 -11.61
C ALA A 270 -11.97 18.47 -12.25
N GLU A 271 -11.71 19.59 -12.91
CA GLU A 271 -10.40 19.90 -13.49
C GLU A 271 -9.45 20.40 -12.39
N GLU A 272 -9.93 21.26 -11.49
CA GLU A 272 -9.19 21.70 -10.31
C GLU A 272 -8.86 20.54 -9.37
N ALA A 273 -9.82 19.64 -9.14
CA ALA A 273 -9.60 18.42 -8.36
C ALA A 273 -8.47 17.56 -8.96
N ARG A 274 -8.49 17.33 -10.28
CA ARG A 274 -7.48 16.52 -10.97
C ARG A 274 -6.09 17.17 -10.91
N ARG A 275 -6.01 18.48 -11.14
CA ARG A 275 -4.74 19.23 -11.02
C ARG A 275 -4.16 19.16 -9.61
N ALA A 276 -5.01 19.24 -8.59
CA ALA A 276 -4.58 19.07 -7.21
C ALA A 276 -4.09 17.64 -6.95
N GLN A 277 -4.81 16.62 -7.42
CA GLN A 277 -4.36 15.23 -7.34
C GLN A 277 -3.00 15.02 -8.02
N GLU A 278 -2.80 15.55 -9.23
CA GLU A 278 -1.52 15.52 -9.96
C GLU A 278 -0.37 16.18 -9.21
N ALA A 279 -0.60 17.40 -8.69
CA ALA A 279 0.41 18.14 -7.96
C ALA A 279 0.80 17.43 -6.67
N TRP A 280 -0.18 16.90 -5.93
CA TRP A 280 0.07 16.14 -4.70
C TRP A 280 0.70 14.78 -4.96
N ALA A 281 0.28 14.05 -6.00
CA ALA A 281 0.89 12.80 -6.41
C ALA A 281 2.38 13.00 -6.76
N THR A 282 2.69 14.06 -7.53
CA THR A 282 4.07 14.45 -7.87
C THR A 282 4.88 14.80 -6.62
N PHE A 283 4.28 15.57 -5.70
CA PHE A 283 4.94 15.95 -4.44
C PHE A 283 5.24 14.74 -3.54
N LEU A 284 4.34 13.76 -3.50
CA LEU A 284 4.46 12.56 -2.67
C LEU A 284 5.25 11.44 -3.35
N GLY A 285 5.60 11.58 -4.63
CA GLY A 285 6.27 10.54 -5.40
C GLY A 285 5.41 9.29 -5.59
N CYS A 286 4.09 9.42 -5.69
CA CYS A 286 3.15 8.33 -5.87
C CYS A 286 2.22 8.57 -7.06
N ASP A 287 1.47 7.55 -7.48
CA ASP A 287 0.43 7.71 -8.50
C ASP A 287 -0.85 8.31 -7.90
N GLN A 288 -1.63 9.02 -8.72
CA GLN A 288 -2.96 9.53 -8.33
C GLN A 288 -3.96 8.41 -8.04
N LYS A 289 -3.81 7.29 -8.76
CA LYS A 289 -4.61 6.08 -8.59
C LYS A 289 -3.68 4.92 -8.30
N ILE A 290 -3.91 4.24 -7.20
CA ILE A 290 -3.06 3.15 -6.71
C ILE A 290 -3.92 1.90 -6.59
N VAL A 291 -3.41 0.76 -7.05
CA VAL A 291 -4.05 -0.54 -6.86
C VAL A 291 -3.11 -1.40 -6.03
N ASN A 292 -3.57 -1.89 -4.88
CA ASN A 292 -2.76 -2.78 -4.06
C ASN A 292 -2.70 -4.20 -4.64
N ASP A 293 -1.87 -5.06 -4.06
CA ASP A 293 -1.71 -6.45 -4.51
C ASP A 293 -2.99 -7.31 -4.33
N ALA A 294 -3.97 -6.85 -3.56
CA ALA A 294 -5.28 -7.48 -3.43
C ALA A 294 -6.28 -7.03 -4.51
N GLY A 295 -5.91 -6.09 -5.38
CA GLY A 295 -6.79 -5.52 -6.41
C GLY A 295 -7.70 -4.39 -5.92
N LEU A 296 -7.51 -3.88 -4.69
CA LEU A 296 -8.24 -2.72 -4.18
C LEU A 296 -7.64 -1.44 -4.77
N ALA A 297 -8.46 -0.68 -5.50
CA ALA A 297 -8.09 0.59 -6.11
C ALA A 297 -8.39 1.78 -5.18
N PHE A 298 -7.51 2.76 -5.20
CA PHE A 298 -7.55 3.97 -4.39
C PHE A 298 -7.35 5.22 -5.26
N CYS A 299 -7.96 6.33 -4.84
CA CYS A 299 -7.64 7.67 -5.32
C CYS A 299 -6.93 8.46 -4.23
N LEU A 300 -5.96 9.28 -4.63
CA LEU A 300 -5.36 10.31 -3.78
C LEU A 300 -6.37 11.41 -3.52
N ILE A 301 -6.62 11.73 -2.25
CA ILE A 301 -7.44 12.86 -1.82
C ILE A 301 -6.49 13.95 -1.30
N PRO A 302 -6.37 15.09 -1.99
CA PRO A 302 -5.55 16.21 -1.53
C PRO A 302 -6.06 16.79 -0.19
N PRO A 303 -5.20 17.41 0.62
CA PRO A 303 -5.64 18.27 1.72
C PRO A 303 -6.57 19.35 1.22
N GLY A 304 -7.47 19.80 2.07
CA GLY A 304 -8.41 20.84 1.71
C GLY A 304 -9.17 21.41 2.89
N ARG A 305 -9.92 22.46 2.62
CA ARG A 305 -10.89 23.02 3.55
C ARG A 305 -12.26 23.12 2.90
N PHE A 306 -13.28 22.81 3.68
CA PHE A 306 -14.67 22.84 3.26
C PHE A 306 -15.59 23.21 4.43
N LEU A 307 -16.86 23.47 4.13
CA LEU A 307 -17.90 23.54 5.16
C LEU A 307 -18.56 22.16 5.27
N MET A 308 -18.43 21.54 6.43
CA MET A 308 -19.02 20.24 6.75
C MET A 308 -20.40 20.43 7.36
N GLY A 309 -21.37 19.58 7.01
CA GLY A 309 -22.79 19.73 7.37
C GLY A 309 -23.63 20.32 6.24
N SER A 310 -24.88 20.70 6.52
CA SER A 310 -25.81 21.26 5.53
C SER A 310 -26.26 22.67 5.91
N PRO A 311 -26.60 23.54 4.94
CA PRO A 311 -27.23 24.83 5.23
C PRO A 311 -28.66 24.64 5.77
N THR A 312 -29.18 25.64 6.47
CA THR A 312 -30.54 25.59 7.04
C THR A 312 -31.64 25.49 5.98
N SER A 313 -31.34 25.90 4.74
CA SER A 313 -32.23 25.82 3.58
C SER A 313 -32.23 24.46 2.87
N GLU A 314 -31.31 23.54 3.20
CA GLU A 314 -31.27 22.22 2.57
C GLU A 314 -32.47 21.38 3.03
N ALA A 315 -33.19 20.79 2.07
CA ALA A 315 -34.36 19.97 2.36
C ALA A 315 -33.98 18.71 3.15
N SER A 316 -34.83 18.30 4.07
CA SER A 316 -34.65 17.06 4.86
C SER A 316 -33.34 17.01 5.67
N ARG A 317 -32.77 18.18 6.01
CA ARG A 317 -31.63 18.28 6.94
C ARG A 317 -31.97 17.77 8.34
N ASN A 318 -30.99 17.20 9.01
CA ASN A 318 -31.04 16.86 10.44
C ASN A 318 -30.15 17.82 11.26
N HIS A 319 -29.73 17.41 12.46
CA HIS A 319 -28.77 18.12 13.30
C HIS A 319 -27.34 17.98 12.74
N GLU A 320 -27.10 18.69 11.63
CA GLU A 320 -25.82 18.73 10.92
C GLU A 320 -25.48 20.18 10.52
N PRO A 321 -25.26 21.09 11.48
CA PRO A 321 -24.95 22.49 11.20
C PRO A 321 -23.64 22.66 10.43
N LEU A 322 -23.59 23.68 9.56
CA LEU A 322 -22.36 24.02 8.84
C LEU A 322 -21.28 24.48 9.82
N HIS A 323 -20.11 23.88 9.72
CA HIS A 323 -18.92 24.32 10.43
C HIS A 323 -17.68 24.23 9.52
N PRO A 324 -16.66 25.11 9.71
CA PRO A 324 -15.41 25.04 8.95
C PRO A 324 -14.61 23.81 9.33
N THR A 325 -14.16 23.06 8.33
CA THR A 325 -13.36 21.83 8.52
C THR A 325 -12.17 21.82 7.58
N ILE A 326 -11.01 21.44 8.10
CA ILE A 326 -9.73 21.32 7.40
C ILE A 326 -9.29 19.86 7.46
N ILE A 327 -9.08 19.26 6.29
CA ILE A 327 -8.31 18.02 6.13
C ILE A 327 -6.87 18.44 5.84
N SER A 328 -5.97 18.26 6.82
CA SER A 328 -4.64 18.87 6.79
C SER A 328 -3.58 18.05 6.07
N HIS A 329 -3.84 16.75 5.88
CA HIS A 329 -2.95 15.79 5.24
C HIS A 329 -3.64 15.08 4.07
N PRO A 330 -2.89 14.75 3.00
CA PRO A 330 -3.42 13.90 1.95
C PRO A 330 -3.66 12.50 2.52
N PHE A 331 -4.62 11.80 1.94
CA PHE A 331 -4.87 10.40 2.24
C PHE A 331 -5.32 9.68 0.97
N LEU A 332 -5.26 8.36 0.97
CA LEU A 332 -5.87 7.56 -0.10
C LEU A 332 -7.25 7.10 0.36
N LEU A 333 -8.21 7.07 -0.56
CA LEU A 333 -9.53 6.51 -0.30
C LEU A 333 -9.90 5.51 -1.40
N SER A 334 -10.42 4.34 -1.04
CA SER A 334 -10.75 3.32 -2.02
C SER A 334 -11.84 3.83 -2.98
N THR A 335 -11.69 3.55 -4.27
CA THR A 335 -12.55 4.11 -5.33
C THR A 335 -14.01 3.65 -5.20
N CYS A 336 -14.19 2.43 -4.68
CA CYS A 336 -15.47 1.81 -4.39
C CYS A 336 -15.45 1.25 -2.95
N CYS A 337 -16.63 0.85 -2.46
CA CYS A 337 -16.74 -0.04 -1.31
C CYS A 337 -15.95 -1.34 -1.52
N VAL A 338 -15.51 -1.95 -0.42
CA VAL A 338 -14.87 -3.28 -0.41
C VAL A 338 -15.82 -4.31 -1.02
N SER A 339 -15.34 -5.07 -2.01
CA SER A 339 -16.14 -6.09 -2.68
C SER A 339 -16.25 -7.38 -1.87
N GLN A 340 -17.28 -8.17 -2.13
CA GLN A 340 -17.43 -9.52 -1.56
C GLN A 340 -16.24 -10.41 -1.90
N SER A 341 -15.68 -10.31 -3.10
CA SER A 341 -14.51 -11.09 -3.50
C SER A 341 -13.27 -10.71 -2.68
N LEU A 342 -13.03 -9.40 -2.48
CA LEU A 342 -11.90 -8.93 -1.70
C LEU A 342 -12.07 -9.28 -0.22
N TRP A 343 -13.27 -9.10 0.33
CA TRP A 343 -13.58 -9.53 1.69
C TRP A 343 -13.27 -11.01 1.89
N ARG A 344 -13.70 -11.86 0.96
CA ARG A 344 -13.43 -13.30 0.99
C ARG A 344 -11.95 -13.63 0.85
N GLN A 345 -11.22 -12.93 -0.01
CA GLN A 345 -9.78 -13.12 -0.17
C GLN A 345 -9.01 -12.83 1.12
N VAL A 346 -9.41 -11.80 1.87
CA VAL A 346 -8.72 -11.37 3.10
C VAL A 346 -9.15 -12.18 4.33
N THR A 347 -10.45 -12.50 4.44
CA THR A 347 -11.04 -13.09 5.67
C THR A 347 -11.35 -14.58 5.55
N ASN A 348 -11.31 -15.15 4.33
CA ASN A 348 -11.82 -16.49 4.01
C ASN A 348 -13.33 -16.70 4.28
N GLN A 349 -14.11 -15.63 4.43
CA GLN A 349 -15.55 -15.66 4.69
C GLN A 349 -16.31 -14.76 3.71
N ASN A 350 -17.63 -14.94 3.59
CA ASN A 350 -18.49 -13.96 2.92
C ASN A 350 -19.81 -13.84 3.71
N PRO A 351 -19.97 -12.79 4.54
CA PRO A 351 -21.16 -12.62 5.38
C PRO A 351 -22.36 -12.01 4.65
N ALA A 352 -22.19 -11.60 3.39
CA ALA A 352 -23.20 -10.90 2.61
C ALA A 352 -24.56 -11.62 2.62
N TYR A 353 -25.63 -10.87 2.90
CA TYR A 353 -27.02 -11.29 2.72
C TYR A 353 -27.35 -11.61 1.26
N PHE A 354 -26.75 -10.88 0.33
CA PHE A 354 -26.89 -11.08 -1.11
C PHE A 354 -25.59 -11.65 -1.70
N PRO A 355 -25.22 -12.91 -1.38
CA PRO A 355 -23.96 -13.47 -1.83
C PRO A 355 -24.01 -13.69 -3.34
N VAL A 356 -22.95 -13.26 -4.03
CA VAL A 356 -22.75 -13.60 -5.44
C VAL A 356 -21.76 -14.76 -5.59
N PRO A 357 -22.01 -15.70 -6.53
CA PRO A 357 -21.07 -16.81 -6.76
C PRO A 357 -19.68 -16.27 -7.12
N PRO A 358 -18.59 -16.84 -6.58
CA PRO A 358 -17.24 -16.29 -6.76
C PRO A 358 -16.74 -16.32 -8.22
N TYR A 359 -17.38 -17.11 -9.08
CA TYR A 359 -17.08 -17.20 -10.51
C TYR A 359 -17.91 -16.22 -11.36
N ALA A 360 -18.87 -15.50 -10.78
CA ALA A 360 -19.61 -14.48 -11.51
C ALA A 360 -18.69 -13.28 -11.80
N GLU A 361 -18.70 -12.78 -13.03
CA GLU A 361 -17.88 -11.63 -13.45
C GLU A 361 -18.15 -10.39 -12.58
N THR A 362 -19.38 -10.24 -12.09
CA THR A 362 -19.77 -9.15 -11.20
C THR A 362 -19.27 -9.31 -9.76
N ALA A 363 -18.84 -10.51 -9.34
CA ALA A 363 -18.46 -10.79 -7.95
C ALA A 363 -17.28 -9.96 -7.45
N GLN A 364 -16.42 -9.51 -8.38
CA GLN A 364 -15.31 -8.62 -8.07
C GLN A 364 -15.73 -7.19 -7.72
N ARG A 365 -16.96 -6.82 -8.11
CA ARG A 365 -17.48 -5.46 -8.03
C ARG A 365 -18.66 -5.31 -7.08
N ILE A 366 -19.36 -6.39 -6.72
CA ILE A 366 -20.45 -6.31 -5.74
C ILE A 366 -19.87 -6.03 -4.35
N PRO A 367 -20.31 -4.98 -3.65
CA PRO A 367 -19.80 -4.65 -2.32
C PRO A 367 -20.24 -5.69 -1.28
N VAL A 368 -19.38 -5.90 -0.28
CA VAL A 368 -19.73 -6.72 0.89
C VAL A 368 -20.66 -5.92 1.81
N GLU A 369 -21.70 -6.57 2.30
CA GLU A 369 -22.60 -6.06 3.33
C GLU A 369 -22.77 -7.09 4.45
N GLN A 370 -23.60 -6.77 5.45
CA GLN A 370 -23.71 -7.55 6.70
C GLN A 370 -22.40 -7.64 7.49
N VAL A 371 -21.60 -6.57 7.43
CA VAL A 371 -20.35 -6.44 8.18
C VAL A 371 -20.50 -5.40 9.28
N SER A 372 -20.12 -5.76 10.51
CA SER A 372 -20.10 -4.83 11.63
C SER A 372 -18.85 -3.96 11.60
N TRP A 373 -18.83 -2.90 12.39
CA TRP A 373 -17.62 -2.08 12.55
C TRP A 373 -16.45 -2.93 13.07
N ASN A 374 -16.73 -3.84 14.01
CA ASN A 374 -15.72 -4.76 14.56
C ASN A 374 -15.22 -5.80 13.52
N ASP A 375 -16.09 -6.28 12.64
CA ASP A 375 -15.66 -7.13 11.51
C ASP A 375 -14.75 -6.35 10.56
N CYS A 376 -15.11 -5.10 10.25
CA CYS A 376 -14.33 -4.22 9.39
C CYS A 376 -12.96 -3.90 10.00
N LEU A 377 -12.86 -3.71 11.31
CA LEU A 377 -11.57 -3.54 12.00
C LEU A 377 -10.68 -4.78 11.82
N THR A 378 -11.27 -5.98 11.96
CA THR A 378 -10.56 -7.25 11.74
C THR A 378 -10.12 -7.39 10.29
N PHE A 379 -10.98 -7.05 9.34
CA PHE A 379 -10.64 -7.01 7.91
C PHE A 379 -9.46 -6.06 7.63
N LEU A 380 -9.47 -4.85 8.18
CA LEU A 380 -8.39 -3.87 8.01
C LEU A 380 -7.05 -4.38 8.60
N GLN A 381 -7.10 -5.04 9.76
CA GLN A 381 -5.90 -5.66 10.36
C GLN A 381 -5.32 -6.76 9.45
N LEU A 382 -6.18 -7.64 8.93
CA LEU A 382 -5.77 -8.70 8.00
C LEU A 382 -5.26 -8.13 6.68
N LEU A 383 -5.89 -7.07 6.15
CA LEU A 383 -5.46 -6.41 4.92
C LEU A 383 -4.06 -5.79 5.09
N ASN A 384 -3.79 -5.13 6.21
CA ASN A 384 -2.46 -4.60 6.55
C ASN A 384 -1.39 -5.71 6.64
N GLN A 385 -1.75 -6.90 7.13
CA GLN A 385 -0.81 -8.02 7.29
C GLN A 385 -0.56 -8.76 5.99
N GLN A 386 -1.60 -9.01 5.19
CA GLN A 386 -1.54 -9.89 4.02
C GLN A 386 -1.18 -9.15 2.73
N PHE A 387 -1.60 -7.87 2.62
CA PHE A 387 -1.44 -7.06 1.41
C PHE A 387 -0.94 -5.64 1.75
N PRO A 388 0.18 -5.50 2.48
CA PRO A 388 0.67 -4.19 2.91
C PRO A 388 0.96 -3.28 1.71
N LEU A 389 0.59 -2.00 1.85
CA LEU A 389 1.02 -0.96 0.93
C LEU A 389 2.26 -0.28 1.54
N SER A 390 3.38 -0.30 0.83
CA SER A 390 4.67 0.13 1.37
C SER A 390 4.59 1.55 1.96
N GLY A 391 5.03 1.72 3.21
CA GLY A 391 5.01 3.00 3.91
C GLY A 391 3.63 3.53 4.29
N MET A 392 2.56 2.75 4.12
CA MET A 392 1.18 3.17 4.39
C MET A 392 0.41 2.16 5.25
N ARG A 393 -0.66 2.63 5.90
CA ARG A 393 -1.53 1.83 6.75
C ARG A 393 -2.99 1.98 6.33
N TYR A 394 -3.68 0.86 6.14
CA TYR A 394 -5.13 0.85 5.91
C TYR A 394 -5.89 1.12 7.22
N ARG A 395 -6.92 1.97 7.14
CA ARG A 395 -7.82 2.33 8.25
C ARG A 395 -9.22 2.67 7.74
N PHE A 396 -10.13 2.95 8.66
CA PHE A 396 -11.38 3.63 8.33
C PHE A 396 -11.10 5.08 7.91
N PRO A 397 -11.93 5.68 7.04
CA PRO A 397 -12.00 7.14 6.94
C PRO A 397 -12.60 7.72 8.23
N THR A 398 -12.18 8.93 8.59
CA THR A 398 -12.97 9.75 9.52
C THR A 398 -14.26 10.22 8.84
N GLU A 399 -15.27 10.62 9.62
CA GLU A 399 -16.51 11.19 9.10
C GLU A 399 -16.23 12.43 8.23
N ALA A 400 -15.25 13.24 8.64
CA ALA A 400 -14.86 14.45 7.93
C ALA A 400 -14.13 14.17 6.61
N GLU A 401 -13.20 13.22 6.61
CA GLU A 401 -12.57 12.74 5.37
C GLU A 401 -13.61 12.18 4.40
N TRP A 402 -14.58 11.41 4.91
CA TRP A 402 -15.65 10.85 4.10
C TRP A 402 -16.52 11.95 3.48
N GLU A 403 -16.97 12.95 4.26
CA GLU A 403 -17.81 14.03 3.73
C GLU A 403 -17.07 14.91 2.72
N PHE A 404 -15.81 15.26 3.01
CA PHE A 404 -14.96 16.02 2.10
C PHE A 404 -14.80 15.29 0.76
N ALA A 405 -14.50 13.99 0.82
CA ALA A 405 -14.33 13.16 -0.35
C ALA A 405 -15.64 12.93 -1.11
N CYS A 406 -16.78 12.80 -0.41
CA CYS A 406 -18.12 12.65 -0.99
C CYS A 406 -18.50 13.89 -1.81
N ARG A 407 -18.33 15.08 -1.21
CA ARG A 407 -18.68 16.37 -1.83
C ARG A 407 -17.83 16.70 -3.05
N ALA A 408 -16.55 16.33 -3.01
CA ALA A 408 -15.59 16.55 -4.09
C ALA A 408 -15.69 17.94 -4.75
N GLY A 409 -15.75 18.98 -3.91
CA GLY A 409 -15.78 20.38 -4.35
C GLY A 409 -17.16 21.01 -4.43
N THR A 410 -18.24 20.25 -4.28
CA THR A 410 -19.61 20.77 -4.28
C THR A 410 -20.09 21.19 -2.89
N GLN A 411 -21.05 22.11 -2.86
CA GLN A 411 -21.74 22.57 -1.64
C GLN A 411 -23.22 22.15 -1.61
N THR A 412 -23.62 21.35 -2.59
CA THR A 412 -24.99 20.89 -2.82
C THR A 412 -25.31 19.63 -2.01
N ALA A 413 -26.58 19.22 -2.02
CA ALA A 413 -27.02 18.00 -1.34
C ALA A 413 -26.30 16.75 -1.85
N PHE A 414 -25.97 16.68 -3.14
CA PHE A 414 -25.17 15.62 -3.77
C PHE A 414 -24.03 16.22 -4.60
N TRP A 415 -23.00 15.44 -4.91
CA TRP A 415 -21.92 15.90 -5.81
C TRP A 415 -22.42 16.26 -7.22
N PHE A 416 -23.56 15.69 -7.63
CA PHE A 416 -24.21 15.97 -8.91
C PHE A 416 -25.32 17.05 -8.82
N GLY A 417 -25.38 17.80 -7.70
CA GLY A 417 -26.30 18.93 -7.52
C GLY A 417 -27.38 18.70 -6.45
N ASP A 418 -28.44 19.50 -6.48
CA ASP A 418 -29.51 19.50 -5.46
C ASP A 418 -30.76 18.69 -5.87
N ARG A 419 -30.64 17.85 -6.91
CA ARG A 419 -31.76 17.05 -7.41
C ARG A 419 -31.33 15.62 -7.66
N PHE A 420 -32.17 14.69 -7.22
CA PHE A 420 -32.06 13.27 -7.50
C PHE A 420 -33.34 12.78 -8.17
N ASP A 421 -33.22 12.14 -9.33
CA ASP A 421 -34.35 11.63 -10.11
C ASP A 421 -34.40 10.09 -10.18
N GLY A 422 -33.47 9.41 -9.50
CA GLY A 422 -33.35 7.96 -9.52
C GLY A 422 -32.24 7.42 -10.43
N THR A 423 -31.62 8.25 -11.27
CA THR A 423 -30.65 7.74 -12.27
C THR A 423 -29.20 7.85 -11.82
N GLN A 424 -28.90 8.69 -10.83
CA GLN A 424 -27.52 9.03 -10.46
C GLN A 424 -26.90 8.10 -9.41
N ALA A 425 -27.70 7.32 -8.68
CA ALA A 425 -27.23 6.45 -7.61
C ALA A 425 -28.25 5.36 -7.25
N ASN A 426 -27.80 4.34 -6.51
CA ASN A 426 -28.65 3.25 -6.02
C ASN A 426 -29.28 3.62 -4.66
N CYS A 427 -30.40 4.35 -4.68
CA CYS A 427 -31.22 4.66 -3.51
C CYS A 427 -32.68 4.95 -3.93
N ARG A 428 -33.61 5.07 -2.98
CA ARG A 428 -35.05 5.14 -3.29
C ARG A 428 -35.57 6.56 -3.41
N GLY A 429 -36.48 6.78 -4.37
CA GLY A 429 -37.29 8.00 -4.44
C GLY A 429 -36.63 9.15 -5.20
N THR A 430 -37.10 10.37 -4.95
CA THR A 430 -36.61 11.61 -5.59
C THR A 430 -36.12 12.59 -4.53
N TYR A 431 -35.27 13.54 -4.92
CA TYR A 431 -34.86 14.65 -4.06
C TYR A 431 -34.95 16.00 -4.80
N PRO A 432 -35.49 17.07 -4.18
CA PRO A 432 -36.22 17.06 -2.91
C PRO A 432 -37.44 16.11 -2.96
N PRO A 433 -37.91 15.57 -1.83
CA PRO A 433 -38.98 14.59 -1.83
C PRO A 433 -40.31 15.23 -2.31
N THR A 434 -40.79 14.83 -3.48
CA THR A 434 -42.03 15.35 -4.09
C THR A 434 -43.23 14.40 -3.99
N GLY A 435 -43.15 13.32 -3.19
CA GLY A 435 -44.14 12.24 -3.16
C GLY A 435 -43.91 11.15 -4.22
N SER A 436 -44.67 10.05 -4.10
CA SER A 436 -44.55 8.72 -4.78
C SER A 436 -43.35 8.55 -5.73
N GLY A 437 -42.16 8.43 -5.17
CA GLY A 437 -40.94 8.24 -5.93
C GLY A 437 -40.83 6.82 -6.49
N ARG A 438 -40.42 6.70 -7.75
CA ARG A 438 -40.05 5.43 -8.37
C ARG A 438 -38.89 4.80 -7.59
N ARG A 439 -38.89 3.47 -7.49
CA ARG A 439 -37.74 2.69 -7.01
C ARG A 439 -36.72 2.65 -8.14
N CYS A 440 -35.54 3.20 -7.95
CA CYS A 440 -34.47 3.12 -8.93
C CYS A 440 -33.15 2.76 -8.27
N PRO A 441 -32.50 1.65 -8.67
CA PRO A 441 -32.98 0.58 -9.56
C PRO A 441 -34.04 -0.32 -8.90
N GLU A 442 -34.88 -0.97 -9.70
CA GLU A 442 -35.95 -1.88 -9.27
C GLU A 442 -35.47 -3.12 -8.49
N THR A 443 -34.15 -3.35 -8.45
CA THR A 443 -33.53 -4.63 -8.07
C THR A 443 -33.54 -4.96 -6.59
N ALA A 444 -33.93 -4.03 -5.71
CA ALA A 444 -34.06 -4.27 -4.26
C ALA A 444 -32.80 -4.84 -3.60
N ARG A 445 -31.60 -4.46 -4.08
CA ARG A 445 -30.30 -4.95 -3.59
C ARG A 445 -29.15 -4.04 -4.03
N THR A 446 -27.94 -4.36 -3.58
CA THR A 446 -26.69 -3.73 -4.00
C THR A 446 -26.43 -3.88 -5.50
N SER A 447 -25.77 -2.87 -6.09
CA SER A 447 -25.25 -2.86 -7.46
C SER A 447 -23.73 -3.02 -7.46
N PRO A 448 -23.09 -3.37 -8.60
CA PRO A 448 -21.65 -3.25 -8.76
C PRO A 448 -21.14 -1.85 -8.35
N GLY A 449 -19.98 -1.80 -7.68
CA GLY A 449 -19.39 -0.62 -7.01
C GLY A 449 -19.03 0.56 -7.92
N ASP A 450 -19.18 0.38 -9.23
CA ASP A 450 -18.80 1.29 -10.31
C ASP A 450 -19.95 1.51 -11.31
N THR A 451 -21.19 1.20 -10.90
CA THR A 451 -22.37 1.31 -11.77
C THR A 451 -22.69 2.76 -12.14
N TYR A 452 -22.48 3.69 -11.20
CA TYR A 452 -22.80 5.11 -11.36
C TYR A 452 -21.54 5.94 -11.58
N GLN A 453 -21.73 7.14 -12.12
CA GLN A 453 -20.64 8.07 -12.41
C GLN A 453 -19.85 8.39 -11.13
N PRO A 454 -18.51 8.44 -11.21
CA PRO A 454 -17.71 8.88 -10.08
C PRO A 454 -17.81 10.40 -9.90
N ASN A 455 -17.56 10.87 -8.67
CA ASN A 455 -17.42 12.29 -8.39
C ASN A 455 -16.08 12.86 -8.92
N ALA A 456 -15.83 14.15 -8.68
CA ALA A 456 -14.64 14.86 -9.16
C ALA A 456 -13.29 14.27 -8.68
N PHE A 457 -13.27 13.49 -7.59
CA PHE A 457 -12.08 12.77 -7.13
C PHE A 457 -11.94 11.36 -7.72
N GLY A 458 -12.90 10.89 -8.50
CA GLY A 458 -12.91 9.55 -9.06
C GLY A 458 -13.52 8.48 -8.13
N LEU A 459 -14.33 8.90 -7.15
CA LEU A 459 -14.97 7.99 -6.19
C LEU A 459 -16.38 7.64 -6.64
N HIS A 460 -16.69 6.35 -6.66
CA HIS A 460 -18.00 5.82 -7.02
C HIS A 460 -18.86 5.55 -5.79
N ASP A 461 -20.18 5.52 -6.00
CA ASP A 461 -21.18 5.09 -5.02
C ASP A 461 -21.15 5.85 -3.68
N MET A 462 -20.74 7.12 -3.67
CA MET A 462 -20.76 7.97 -2.47
C MET A 462 -22.18 8.38 -2.01
N HIS A 463 -23.22 8.12 -2.82
CA HIS A 463 -24.62 8.51 -2.59
C HIS A 463 -25.61 7.35 -2.71
N GLY A 464 -25.34 6.22 -2.08
CA GLY A 464 -26.24 5.07 -2.05
C GLY A 464 -25.46 3.77 -2.17
N ASN A 465 -26.11 2.73 -2.68
CA ASN A 465 -25.63 1.35 -2.68
C ASN A 465 -25.50 0.81 -1.25
N LEU A 466 -24.54 1.28 -0.45
CA LEU A 466 -24.38 0.93 0.96
C LEU A 466 -24.08 2.17 1.81
N ARG A 467 -24.59 2.16 3.05
CA ARG A 467 -24.04 3.00 4.10
C ARG A 467 -22.65 2.49 4.45
N GLU A 468 -21.71 3.40 4.71
CA GLU A 468 -20.31 3.07 4.92
C GLU A 468 -19.87 3.42 6.35
N TRP A 469 -19.24 2.46 7.04
CA TRP A 469 -18.65 2.67 8.36
C TRP A 469 -17.53 3.72 8.34
N CYS A 470 -17.57 4.65 9.28
CA CYS A 470 -16.48 5.58 9.58
C CYS A 470 -15.81 5.24 10.93
N GLN A 471 -14.65 5.83 11.18
CA GLN A 471 -13.91 5.64 12.43
C GLN A 471 -14.66 6.18 13.66
N ASP A 472 -15.36 7.29 13.47
CA ASP A 472 -15.86 8.17 14.52
C ASP A 472 -16.95 7.53 15.36
N TRP A 473 -16.95 7.84 16.66
CA TRP A 473 -18.13 7.68 17.49
C TRP A 473 -19.19 8.72 17.06
N PHE A 474 -20.46 8.34 17.10
CA PHE A 474 -21.54 9.25 16.78
C PHE A 474 -21.99 10.03 18.01
N ARG A 475 -22.10 11.36 17.84
CA ARG A 475 -22.91 12.23 18.69
C ARG A 475 -23.66 13.25 17.83
N GLU A 476 -24.90 13.52 18.23
CA GLU A 476 -25.80 14.44 17.52
C GLU A 476 -25.28 15.88 17.56
N ASP A 477 -24.78 16.33 18.71
CA ASP A 477 -24.27 17.68 18.99
C ASP A 477 -22.79 17.89 18.60
N TYR A 478 -22.09 16.86 18.12
CA TYR A 478 -20.64 16.92 17.89
C TYR A 478 -20.22 18.07 16.95
N TYR A 479 -21.02 18.38 15.92
CA TYR A 479 -20.70 19.44 14.97
C TYR A 479 -20.68 20.85 15.58
N ASP A 480 -21.39 21.08 16.69
CA ASP A 480 -21.41 22.38 17.36
C ASP A 480 -20.06 22.71 18.01
N HIS A 481 -19.26 21.69 18.29
CA HIS A 481 -18.03 21.79 19.08
C HIS A 481 -16.83 21.09 18.41
N ALA A 482 -17.00 20.63 17.16
CA ALA A 482 -15.97 19.91 16.43
C ALA A 482 -14.71 20.78 16.25
N PRO A 483 -13.50 20.23 16.44
CA PRO A 483 -12.28 20.95 16.13
C PRO A 483 -12.23 21.22 14.61
N VAL A 484 -11.68 22.38 14.25
CA VAL A 484 -11.62 22.82 12.85
C VAL A 484 -10.70 21.93 12.01
N THR A 485 -9.60 21.42 12.58
CA THR A 485 -8.60 20.64 11.84
C THR A 485 -8.68 19.18 12.22
N ASP A 486 -8.80 18.32 11.20
CA ASP A 486 -8.86 16.85 11.29
C ASP A 486 -9.78 16.33 12.42
N PRO A 487 -11.08 16.72 12.45
CA PRO A 487 -12.01 16.20 13.45
C PRO A 487 -12.19 14.68 13.32
N ALA A 488 -12.06 13.98 14.44
CA ALA A 488 -12.04 12.51 14.51
C ALA A 488 -13.20 11.92 15.34
N GLY A 489 -14.22 12.73 15.61
CA GLY A 489 -15.35 12.38 16.47
C GLY A 489 -15.04 12.57 17.96
N PRO A 490 -16.03 12.34 18.84
CA PRO A 490 -15.82 12.30 20.29
C PRO A 490 -14.98 11.08 20.69
N ASP A 491 -14.31 11.16 21.83
CA ASP A 491 -13.45 10.09 22.35
C ASP A 491 -14.22 8.80 22.68
N ASP A 492 -15.52 8.92 22.98
CA ASP A 492 -16.41 7.85 23.38
C ASP A 492 -17.81 7.94 22.74
N GLY A 493 -18.53 6.82 22.78
CA GLY A 493 -19.90 6.73 22.29
C GLY A 493 -20.46 5.31 22.34
N SER A 494 -21.74 5.17 22.06
CA SER A 494 -22.45 3.88 21.99
C SER A 494 -22.66 3.37 20.56
N SER A 495 -22.38 4.19 19.56
CA SER A 495 -22.61 3.88 18.14
C SER A 495 -21.58 4.57 17.25
N ARG A 496 -21.18 3.91 16.17
CA ARG A 496 -20.23 4.44 15.18
C ARG A 496 -20.97 5.09 14.03
N VAL A 497 -20.34 6.08 13.41
CA VAL A 497 -20.90 6.83 12.29
C VAL A 497 -21.03 5.96 11.04
N LEU A 498 -22.14 6.18 10.31
CA LEU A 498 -22.45 5.64 8.99
C LEU A 498 -22.81 6.77 8.02
N ARG A 499 -22.30 6.68 6.79
CA ARG A 499 -22.45 7.72 5.76
C ARG A 499 -22.92 7.15 4.41
N GLY A 500 -23.46 7.99 3.53
CA GLY A 500 -23.72 7.67 2.11
C GLY A 500 -25.13 7.19 1.74
N GLY A 501 -25.92 6.69 2.68
CA GLY A 501 -27.22 6.08 2.38
C GLY A 501 -27.08 4.71 1.69
N GLY A 502 -28.17 3.96 1.56
CA GLY A 502 -28.16 2.61 0.99
C GLY A 502 -29.23 2.39 -0.07
N TRP A 503 -29.10 1.28 -0.81
CA TRP A 503 -30.08 0.81 -1.81
C TRP A 503 -31.52 0.70 -1.28
N ASP A 504 -31.66 0.51 0.03
CA ASP A 504 -32.91 0.36 0.76
C ASP A 504 -33.45 1.67 1.36
N THR A 505 -32.64 2.73 1.40
CA THR A 505 -32.99 4.02 2.01
C THR A 505 -33.55 5.01 1.00
N GLN A 506 -34.31 6.00 1.48
CA GLN A 506 -34.72 7.15 0.66
C GLN A 506 -33.52 8.04 0.32
N SER A 507 -33.56 8.69 -0.84
CA SER A 507 -32.53 9.62 -1.35
C SER A 507 -32.14 10.72 -0.37
N LEU A 508 -33.06 11.15 0.51
CA LEU A 508 -32.77 12.11 1.57
C LEU A 508 -31.71 11.62 2.57
N TYR A 509 -31.53 10.31 2.71
CA TYR A 509 -30.49 9.70 3.55
C TYR A 509 -29.16 9.50 2.80
N ALA A 510 -29.14 9.74 1.48
CA ALA A 510 -27.95 9.66 0.64
C ALA A 510 -27.30 11.03 0.39
N ARG A 511 -27.83 12.11 0.97
CA ARG A 511 -27.23 13.45 0.90
C ARG A 511 -25.81 13.42 1.48
N SER A 512 -24.93 14.24 0.92
CA SER A 512 -23.54 14.41 1.37
C SER A 512 -23.46 14.67 2.87
N ALA A 513 -24.36 15.51 3.41
CA ALA A 513 -24.36 15.88 4.83
C ALA A 513 -25.03 14.84 5.74
N CYS A 514 -25.86 13.92 5.22
CA CYS A 514 -26.71 13.08 6.05
C CYS A 514 -25.91 12.07 6.89
N ARG A 515 -26.05 12.17 8.21
CA ARG A 515 -25.37 11.31 9.19
C ARG A 515 -26.33 10.22 9.69
N SER A 516 -25.81 9.02 9.91
CA SER A 516 -26.51 7.95 10.62
C SER A 516 -25.52 7.17 11.50
N HIS A 517 -25.99 6.24 12.30
CA HIS A 517 -25.13 5.48 13.20
C HIS A 517 -25.75 4.14 13.57
N LEU A 518 -24.89 3.20 13.98
CA LEU A 518 -25.28 1.91 14.53
C LEU A 518 -24.29 1.48 15.62
N ALA A 519 -24.69 0.56 16.49
CA ALA A 519 -23.76 -0.04 17.45
C ALA A 519 -22.62 -0.77 16.70
N PRO A 520 -21.38 -0.77 17.23
CA PRO A 520 -20.23 -1.32 16.52
C PRO A 520 -20.32 -2.81 16.20
N ASP A 521 -21.15 -3.56 16.92
CA ASP A 521 -21.43 -4.99 16.68
C ASP A 521 -22.61 -5.25 15.73
N SER A 522 -23.37 -4.21 15.37
CA SER A 522 -24.52 -4.35 14.48
C SER A 522 -24.09 -4.70 13.06
N ARG A 523 -24.83 -5.64 12.44
CA ARG A 523 -24.69 -6.01 11.02
C ARG A 523 -26.00 -5.73 10.31
N GLU A 524 -25.94 -4.99 9.21
CA GLU A 524 -27.11 -4.70 8.37
C GLU A 524 -26.81 -4.98 6.90
N TYR A 525 -27.82 -5.42 6.15
CA TYR A 525 -27.73 -5.78 4.73
C TYR A 525 -27.59 -4.58 3.77
N SER A 526 -27.52 -3.37 4.33
CA SER A 526 -27.29 -2.12 3.62
C SER A 526 -26.12 -1.33 4.21
N VAL A 527 -25.23 -2.01 4.94
CA VAL A 527 -24.02 -1.43 5.55
C VAL A 527 -22.77 -2.20 5.10
N GLY A 528 -21.75 -1.46 4.66
CA GLY A 528 -20.47 -1.97 4.18
C GLY A 528 -19.27 -1.14 4.63
N LEU A 529 -18.18 -1.23 3.88
CA LEU A 529 -16.90 -0.60 4.20
C LEU A 529 -16.26 0.04 2.97
N ARG A 530 -15.73 1.26 3.14
CA ARG A 530 -14.72 1.87 2.29
C ARG A 530 -13.43 2.04 3.07
N VAL A 531 -12.27 1.87 2.42
CA VAL A 531 -10.97 1.86 3.09
C VAL A 531 -10.22 3.15 2.81
N ALA A 532 -9.71 3.79 3.86
CA ALA A 532 -8.74 4.87 3.75
C ALA A 532 -7.32 4.34 3.99
N CYS A 533 -6.30 5.02 3.46
CA CYS A 533 -4.90 4.78 3.80
C CYS A 533 -4.19 6.08 4.15
N GLU A 534 -3.31 5.99 5.14
CA GLU A 534 -2.42 7.08 5.54
C GLU A 534 -0.95 6.64 5.46
N TRP A 535 -0.04 7.60 5.32
CA TRP A 535 1.40 7.34 5.41
C TRP A 535 1.82 7.07 6.86
N ILE A 536 2.73 6.12 7.08
CA ILE A 536 3.21 5.73 8.41
C ILE A 536 4.31 6.71 8.90
N GLY A 537 4.05 7.36 10.03
CA GLY A 537 4.95 8.31 10.70
C GLY A 537 4.85 9.74 10.15
N ASP A 538 5.66 10.68 10.68
CA ASP A 538 5.72 12.08 10.22
C ASP A 538 6.23 12.25 8.77
N ARG A 539 6.47 11.14 8.07
CA ARG A 539 6.98 11.08 6.72
C ARG A 539 5.79 11.08 5.76
N LEU A 540 5.25 12.27 5.51
CA LEU A 540 4.96 12.59 4.11
C LEU A 540 6.29 12.39 3.35
N PRO A 541 6.32 11.60 2.27
CA PRO A 541 7.54 11.31 1.50
C PRO A 541 8.47 12.51 1.31
#